data_AF-A0AAV2HXJ2-F1
#
_entry.id   AF-A0AAV2HXJ2-F1
#
_cell.length_a   1.000
_cell.length_b   1.000
_cell.length_c   1.000
_cell.angle_alpha   90.00
_cell.angle_beta   90.00
_cell.angle_gamma   90.00
#
_symmetry.space_group_name_H-M   'P 1'
#
loop_
_entity.id
_entity.type
_entity.pdbx_description
1 polymer ?
#
loop_
_entity_poly.entity_id
_entity_poly.type
_entity_poly.pdbx_seq_one_letter_code
_entity_poly.pdbx_strand_id
1 'polypeptide(L)'
;SLGLVVVDELHMIGEGGSRGATLEATLMKITTAKNTQIIGMSATLTNIKDLQEFLAAEVYSNDFRPVILEEYVKVEDKLLKVNQKALDQDSKLEDYRVLNYQVS
;
A
#
# COMPACT_ATOMS: atom_id res chain seq x y z
N SER A 1 18.12 11.70 24.85
CA SER A 1 18.22 11.77 23.37
C SER A 1 17.04 11.03 22.76
N LEU A 2 16.70 11.29 21.49
CA LEU A 2 15.71 10.50 20.74
C LEU A 2 16.47 9.68 19.70
N GLY A 3 16.54 8.37 19.89
CA GLY A 3 17.37 7.49 19.06
C GLY A 3 16.69 6.97 17.79
N LEU A 4 15.39 6.71 17.86
CA LEU A 4 14.59 6.09 16.79
C LEU A 4 13.19 6.68 16.76
N VAL A 5 12.66 6.86 15.55
CA VAL A 5 11.25 7.17 15.27
C VAL A 5 10.74 6.16 14.26
N VAL A 6 9.62 5.51 14.58
CA VAL A 6 8.91 4.62 13.65
C VAL A 6 7.67 5.35 13.18
N VAL A 7 7.49 5.45 11.86
CA VAL A 7 6.33 6.05 11.22
C VAL A 7 5.57 4.97 10.49
N ASP A 8 4.37 4.69 10.98
CA ASP A 8 3.42 3.81 10.30
C ASP A 8 2.60 4.61 9.27
N GLU A 9 2.04 3.92 8.28
CA GLU A 9 1.27 4.50 7.18
C GLU A 9 1.94 5.69 6.50
N LEU A 10 3.24 5.56 6.23
CA LEU A 10 4.04 6.62 5.64
C LEU A 10 3.51 7.10 4.27
N HIS A 11 2.68 6.31 3.56
CA HIS A 11 1.97 6.77 2.36
C HIS A 11 1.08 7.98 2.56
N MET A 12 0.69 8.29 3.79
CA MET A 12 -0.01 9.53 4.10
C MET A 12 0.85 10.79 3.85
N ILE A 13 2.16 10.63 3.68
CA ILE A 13 3.03 11.74 3.30
C ILE A 13 2.71 12.17 1.87
N GLY A 14 2.43 13.46 1.68
CA GLY A 14 2.01 13.98 0.38
C GLY A 14 0.54 13.69 0.02
N GLU A 15 -0.19 12.87 0.79
CA GLU A 15 -1.65 12.93 0.81
C GLU A 15 -2.01 14.32 1.35
N GLY A 16 -2.57 15.18 0.50
CA GLY A 16 -2.90 16.55 0.86
C GLY A 16 -3.78 16.68 2.10
N GLY A 17 -3.94 17.91 2.59
CA GLY A 17 -4.72 18.19 3.79
C GLY A 17 -3.87 18.20 5.07
N SER A 18 -4.54 18.26 6.23
CA SER A 18 -3.87 18.56 7.49
C SER A 18 -2.96 17.44 8.01
N ARG A 19 -3.30 16.17 7.73
CA ARG A 19 -2.56 15.01 8.24
C ARG A 19 -1.21 14.85 7.54
N GLY A 20 -1.19 14.79 6.21
CA GLY A 20 0.06 14.68 5.45
C GLY A 20 1.00 15.86 5.70
N ALA A 21 0.48 17.09 5.71
CA ALA A 21 1.28 18.28 6.03
C ALA A 21 1.87 18.26 7.45
N THR A 22 1.12 17.75 8.44
CA THR A 22 1.63 17.61 9.81
C THR A 22 2.72 16.55 9.90
N LEU A 23 2.56 15.43 9.18
CA LEU A 23 3.56 14.37 9.13
C LEU A 23 4.86 14.87 8.50
N GLU A 24 4.75 15.53 7.35
CA GLU A 24 5.89 16.13 6.62
C GLU A 24 6.63 17.15 7.49
N ALA A 25 5.91 18.08 8.11
CA ALA A 25 6.51 19.08 9.00
C ALA A 25 7.17 18.46 10.24
N THR A 26 6.62 17.35 10.75
CA THR A 26 7.20 16.63 11.90
C THR A 26 8.49 15.94 11.51
N LEU A 27 8.49 15.22 10.38
CA LEU A 27 9.67 14.54 9.85
C LEU A 27 10.80 15.54 9.54
N MET A 28 10.47 16.66 8.89
CA MET A 28 11.44 17.71 8.58
C MET A 28 12.11 18.29 9.84
N LYS A 29 11.35 18.50 10.93
CA LYS A 29 11.92 18.95 12.20
C LYS A 29 12.85 17.90 12.83
N ILE A 30 12.49 16.63 12.74
CA ILE A 30 13.30 15.54 13.31
C ILE A 30 14.62 15.41 12.53
N THR A 31 14.56 15.35 11.20
CA THR A 31 15.74 15.21 10.33
C THR A 31 16.69 16.41 10.45
N THR A 32 16.16 17.62 10.62
CA THR A 32 16.98 18.84 10.73
C THR A 32 17.60 19.01 12.12
N ALA A 33 16.89 18.64 13.19
CA ALA A 33 17.31 18.96 14.55
C ALA A 33 18.19 17.88 15.21
N LYS A 34 18.14 16.62 14.74
CA LYS A 34 18.77 15.49 15.43
C LYS A 34 19.27 14.44 14.46
N ASN A 35 20.34 13.76 14.86
CA ASN A 35 20.74 12.49 14.24
C ASN A 35 19.88 11.35 14.80
N THR A 36 18.59 11.34 14.45
CA THR A 36 17.61 10.33 14.88
C THR A 36 17.35 9.37 13.73
N GLN A 37 17.42 8.06 13.98
CA GLN A 37 17.06 7.06 12.98
C GLN A 37 15.55 7.09 12.72
N ILE A 38 15.14 7.00 11.47
CA ILE A 38 13.73 6.97 11.06
C ILE A 38 13.47 5.67 10.31
N ILE A 39 12.43 4.94 10.70
CA ILE A 39 11.95 3.74 10.00
C ILE A 39 10.51 4.01 9.57
N GLY A 40 10.27 4.04 8.26
CA GLY A 40 8.96 4.21 7.66
C GLY A 40 8.35 2.88 7.23
N MET A 41 7.11 2.62 7.63
CA MET A 41 6.30 1.50 7.16
C MET A 41 5.12 2.04 6.35
N SER A 42 4.81 1.38 5.24
CA SER A 42 3.74 1.81 4.36
C SER A 42 3.23 0.66 3.49
N ALA A 43 1.99 0.79 3.01
CA ALA A 43 1.52 0.13 1.81
C ALA A 43 2.27 0.64 0.56
N THR A 44 1.76 0.28 -0.63
CA THR A 44 2.32 0.69 -1.92
C THR A 44 2.44 2.22 -2.02
N LEU A 45 3.67 2.71 -2.05
CA LEU A 45 4.01 4.12 -2.21
C LEU A 45 4.19 4.44 -3.70
N THR A 46 3.53 5.49 -4.19
CA THR A 46 3.64 5.91 -5.60
C THR A 46 4.87 6.79 -5.88
N ASN A 47 5.38 7.47 -4.85
CA ASN A 47 6.48 8.44 -4.92
C ASN A 47 7.70 8.01 -4.08
N ILE A 48 8.03 6.71 -4.11
CA ILE A 48 9.15 6.13 -3.33
C ILE A 48 10.45 6.91 -3.51
N LYS A 49 10.78 7.31 -4.74
CA LYS A 49 12.03 8.00 -5.04
C LYS A 49 12.14 9.33 -4.30
N ASP A 50 11.09 10.15 -4.35
CA ASP A 50 11.07 11.46 -3.69
C ASP A 50 11.20 11.30 -2.17
N LEU A 51 10.57 10.25 -1.62
CA LEU A 51 10.62 9.93 -0.21
C LEU A 51 12.01 9.45 0.23
N GLN A 52 12.72 8.68 -0.62
CA GLN A 52 14.11 8.28 -0.38
C GLN A 52 15.04 9.48 -0.34
N GLU A 53 14.88 10.41 -1.27
CA GLU A 53 15.67 11.64 -1.32
C GLU A 53 15.37 12.54 -0.11
N PHE A 54 14.08 12.70 0.25
CA PHE A 54 13.65 13.49 1.40
C PHE A 54 14.18 12.96 2.74
N LEU A 55 14.13 11.65 2.96
CA LEU A 55 14.54 11.02 4.21
C LEU A 55 15.99 10.52 4.20
N ALA A 56 16.70 10.64 3.09
CA ALA A 56 18.00 10.00 2.85
C ALA A 56 17.97 8.50 3.22
N ALA A 57 16.95 7.78 2.76
CA ALA A 57 16.61 6.44 3.22
C ALA A 57 16.77 5.36 2.15
N GLU A 58 17.11 4.15 2.60
CA GLU A 58 17.03 2.94 1.80
C GLU A 58 15.60 2.37 1.82
N VAL A 59 15.20 1.72 0.73
CA VAL A 59 13.85 1.14 0.58
C VAL A 59 13.95 -0.37 0.47
N TYR A 60 13.11 -1.03 1.27
CA TYR A 60 12.86 -2.45 1.18
C TYR A 60 11.37 -2.67 0.88
N SER A 61 11.07 -3.40 -0.19
CA SER A 61 9.70 -3.79 -0.55
C SER A 61 9.63 -5.27 -0.86
N ASN A 62 8.50 -5.89 -0.52
CA ASN A 62 8.22 -7.30 -0.78
C ASN A 62 6.71 -7.50 -0.90
N ASP A 63 6.27 -8.34 -1.84
CA ASP A 63 4.86 -8.68 -2.07
C ASP A 63 4.38 -9.88 -1.23
N PHE A 64 5.20 -10.33 -0.27
CA PHE A 64 4.85 -11.42 0.62
C PHE A 64 3.57 -11.13 1.41
N ARG A 65 2.62 -12.07 1.36
CA ARG A 65 1.44 -12.10 2.22
C ARG A 65 1.38 -13.44 2.95
N PRO A 66 1.13 -13.44 4.27
CA PRO A 66 1.06 -14.68 5.05
C PRO A 66 -0.16 -15.55 4.71
N VAL A 67 -1.17 -14.97 4.06
CA VAL A 67 -2.37 -15.66 3.59
C VAL A 67 -2.57 -15.34 2.12
N ILE A 68 -2.99 -16.35 1.36
CA ILE A 68 -3.28 -16.22 -0.07
C ILE A 68 -4.46 -15.25 -0.24
N LEU A 69 -4.29 -14.26 -1.11
CA LEU A 69 -5.35 -13.36 -1.53
C LEU A 69 -5.95 -13.90 -2.83
N GLU A 70 -7.20 -14.35 -2.77
CA GLU A 70 -7.98 -14.70 -3.97
C GLU A 70 -8.91 -13.54 -4.32
N GLU A 71 -8.80 -13.03 -5.55
CA GLU A 71 -9.59 -11.91 -6.03
C GLU A 71 -10.72 -12.40 -6.95
N TYR A 72 -11.91 -11.80 -6.80
CA TYR A 72 -13.09 -12.14 -7.58
C TYR A 72 -13.81 -10.87 -8.07
N VAL A 73 -14.42 -10.96 -9.24
CA VAL A 73 -15.28 -9.93 -9.83
C VAL A 73 -16.69 -10.47 -9.92
N LYS A 74 -17.66 -9.74 -9.34
CA LYS A 74 -19.09 -10.07 -9.47
C LYS A 74 -19.67 -9.32 -10.67
N VAL A 75 -20.28 -10.06 -11.59
CA VAL A 75 -21.03 -9.52 -12.74
C VAL A 75 -22.40 -10.19 -12.74
N GLU A 76 -23.45 -9.41 -12.45
CA GLU A 76 -24.81 -9.93 -12.32
C GLU A 76 -24.92 -11.10 -11.32
N ASP A 77 -25.31 -12.28 -11.81
CA ASP A 77 -25.39 -13.54 -11.08
C ASP A 77 -24.09 -14.35 -11.15
N LYS A 78 -23.06 -13.89 -11.85
CA LYS A 78 -21.77 -14.58 -11.94
C LYS A 78 -20.74 -14.00 -10.99
N LEU A 79 -19.96 -14.89 -10.39
CA LEU A 79 -18.72 -14.60 -9.69
C LEU A 79 -17.59 -15.17 -10.55
N LEU A 80 -16.71 -14.29 -11.01
CA LEU A 80 -15.55 -14.59 -11.85
C LEU A 80 -14.30 -14.53 -10.97
N LYS A 81 -13.41 -15.52 -11.06
CA LYS A 81 -12.11 -15.51 -10.38
C LYS A 81 -11.10 -14.73 -11.22
N VAL A 82 -10.32 -13.88 -10.57
CA VAL A 82 -9.22 -13.16 -11.22
C VAL A 82 -8.02 -14.10 -11.34
N ASN A 83 -7.58 -14.36 -12.58
CA ASN A 83 -6.34 -15.09 -12.82
C ASN A 83 -5.18 -14.09 -12.97
N GLN A 84 -4.41 -13.90 -11.90
CA GLN A 84 -3.24 -13.02 -11.90
C GLN A 84 -2.10 -13.48 -12.82
N LYS A 85 -2.15 -14.73 -13.33
CA LYS A 85 -1.13 -15.32 -14.22
C LYS A 85 -1.55 -15.32 -15.70
N ALA A 86 -2.72 -14.76 -16.04
CA ALA A 86 -3.19 -14.66 -17.41
C ALA A 86 -2.21 -13.84 -18.27
N LEU A 87 -1.91 -14.33 -19.49
CA LEU A 87 -0.99 -13.68 -20.43
C LEU A 87 -1.68 -12.67 -21.34
N ASP A 88 -3.00 -12.78 -21.48
CA ASP A 88 -3.87 -11.94 -22.29
C ASP A 88 -5.09 -11.46 -21.48
N GLN A 89 -5.77 -10.43 -21.99
CA GLN A 89 -6.91 -9.82 -21.29
C GLN A 89 -8.14 -10.73 -21.26
N ASP A 90 -8.33 -11.56 -22.30
CA ASP A 90 -9.50 -12.42 -22.44
C ASP A 90 -9.49 -13.56 -21.40
N SER A 91 -8.30 -13.99 -21.00
CA SER A 91 -8.09 -15.05 -20.00
C SER A 91 -7.99 -14.53 -18.56
N LYS A 92 -8.17 -13.22 -18.32
CA LYS A 92 -7.97 -12.60 -17.00
C LYS A 92 -9.08 -12.97 -15.99
N LEU A 93 -10.25 -13.33 -16.49
CA LEU A 93 -11.42 -13.68 -15.69
C LEU A 93 -11.87 -15.10 -16.02
N GLU A 94 -11.91 -15.95 -15.00
CA GLU A 94 -12.36 -17.34 -15.11
C GLU A 94 -13.72 -17.49 -14.45
N ASP A 95 -14.66 -18.20 -15.10
CA ASP A 95 -15.94 -18.52 -14.48
C ASP A 95 -15.71 -19.36 -13.20
N TYR A 96 -16.14 -18.83 -12.05
CA TYR A 96 -16.00 -19.51 -10.77
C TYR A 96 -17.33 -20.05 -10.26
N ARG A 97 -18.37 -19.21 -10.22
CA ARG A 97 -19.67 -19.62 -9.67
C ARG A 97 -20.83 -18.76 -10.17
N VAL A 98 -22.00 -19.37 -10.36
CA VAL A 98 -23.28 -18.66 -10.49
C VAL A 98 -23.98 -18.56 -9.11
N LEU A 99 -24.41 -17.36 -8.75
CA LEU A 99 -25.03 -16.97 -7.50
C LEU A 99 -26.55 -17.10 -7.62
N ASN A 100 -27.09 -18.22 -7.16
CA ASN A 100 -28.52 -18.40 -7.02
C ASN A 100 -28.98 -17.77 -5.70
N TYR A 101 -29.48 -16.53 -5.75
CA TYR A 101 -30.11 -15.90 -4.59
C TYR A 101 -31.51 -16.52 -4.40
N GLN A 102 -31.62 -17.54 -3.53
CA GLN A 102 -32.92 -17.87 -2.93
C GLN A 102 -33.11 -16.91 -1.76
N VAL A 103 -33.90 -15.85 -1.97
CA VAL A 103 -34.37 -15.01 -0.87
C VAL A 103 -35.25 -15.91 0.01
N SER A 104 -34.81 -16.12 1.24
CA SER A 104 -35.55 -16.86 2.27
C SER A 104 -36.71 -16.02 2.79
#